data_AF-A0A7C2YR58-F1
#
_entry.id   AF-A0A7C2YR58-F1
#
_cell.length_a   1.000
_cell.length_b   1.000
_cell.length_c   1.000
_cell.angle_alpha   90.00
_cell.angle_beta   90.00
_cell.angle_gamma   90.00
#
_symmetry.space_group_name_H-M   'P 1'
#
loop_
_entity.id
_entity.type
_entity.pdbx_description
1 polymer ?
#
loop_
_entity_poly.entity_id
_entity_poly.type
_entity_poly.pdbx_seq_one_letter_code
_entity_poly.pdbx_strand_id
1 'polypeptide(L)'
;MKKNHRKGKSQSKRPLGQLQLVEGNPVTPEELKEKIVSMRKQGLSKALIGQKLRDEEGIPSVKRILGKSLTGALKEEGEKEAVPEDLANLISKKQRIQNHLEQHPKDNDSKKGLVRTDSKIRRLMKYYKREGILPQNWQPS
;
A
#
# COMPACT_ATOMS: atom_id res chain seq x y z
N MET A 1 12.02 -23.05 0.94
CA MET A 1 10.55 -23.20 1.08
C MET A 1 9.85 -22.60 -0.14
N LYS A 2 9.15 -23.42 -0.93
CA LYS A 2 8.58 -23.02 -2.23
C LYS A 2 7.43 -22.02 -2.05
N LYS A 3 7.59 -20.80 -2.58
CA LYS A 3 6.51 -19.84 -2.78
C LYS A 3 5.67 -20.39 -3.94
N ASN A 4 4.43 -20.79 -3.64
CA ASN A 4 3.33 -21.19 -4.52
C ASN A 4 3.72 -21.52 -5.97
N HIS A 5 3.67 -22.81 -6.35
CA HIS A 5 3.97 -23.29 -7.71
C HIS A 5 3.03 -22.77 -8.81
N ARG A 6 1.87 -22.22 -8.44
CA ARG A 6 0.87 -21.73 -9.41
C ARG A 6 1.32 -20.41 -10.01
N LYS A 7 1.48 -20.38 -11.34
CA LYS A 7 1.83 -19.17 -12.12
C LYS A 7 0.56 -18.43 -12.56
N GLY A 8 -0.23 -17.92 -11.62
CA GLY A 8 -1.40 -17.10 -11.94
C GLY A 8 -1.01 -15.73 -12.50
N LYS A 9 -1.74 -15.23 -13.50
CA LYS A 9 -1.54 -13.90 -14.09
C LYS A 9 -2.76 -13.01 -13.80
N SER A 10 -2.79 -12.36 -12.65
CA SER A 10 -3.77 -11.32 -12.33
C SER A 10 -3.05 -9.97 -12.23
N GLN A 11 -3.46 -9.01 -13.05
CA GLN A 11 -2.92 -7.66 -13.08
C GLN A 11 -3.94 -6.68 -13.65
N SER A 12 -3.90 -5.43 -13.19
CA SER A 12 -4.66 -4.35 -13.83
C SER A 12 -3.95 -3.94 -15.13
N LYS A 13 -4.67 -4.02 -16.26
CA LYS A 13 -4.21 -3.48 -17.55
C LYS A 13 -4.70 -2.04 -17.65
N ARG A 14 -3.77 -1.09 -17.66
CA ARG A 14 -4.11 0.32 -17.85
C ARG A 14 -4.52 0.56 -19.30
N PRO A 15 -5.52 1.42 -19.57
CA PRO A 15 -5.87 1.80 -20.93
C PRO A 15 -4.67 2.49 -21.60
N LEU A 16 -4.42 2.12 -22.86
CA LEU A 16 -3.40 2.71 -23.71
C LEU A 16 -3.82 4.14 -24.09
N GLY A 17 -2.84 5.04 -24.16
CA GLY A 17 -3.07 6.48 -24.32
C GLY A 17 -3.12 7.23 -22.99
N GLN A 18 -2.78 8.53 -23.02
CA GLN A 18 -3.45 9.47 -22.13
C GLN A 18 -4.93 9.28 -22.45
N LEU A 19 -5.74 8.75 -21.53
CA LEU A 19 -7.06 9.34 -21.46
C LEU A 19 -6.71 10.81 -21.24
N GLN A 20 -6.80 11.59 -22.31
CA GLN A 20 -7.26 12.96 -22.24
C GLN A 20 -8.21 12.97 -21.06
N LEU A 21 -7.90 13.81 -20.06
CA LEU A 21 -8.81 14.21 -19.00
C LEU A 21 -10.20 13.87 -19.48
N VAL A 22 -10.84 12.83 -18.91
CA VAL A 22 -12.17 12.38 -19.36
C VAL A 22 -12.91 13.66 -19.66
N GLU A 23 -13.26 13.91 -20.92
CA GLU A 23 -13.55 15.28 -21.39
C GLU A 23 -14.72 15.95 -20.63
N GLY A 24 -15.37 15.21 -19.74
CA GLY A 24 -16.34 15.68 -18.75
C GLY A 24 -16.05 15.33 -17.27
N ASN A 25 -14.79 15.22 -16.80
CA ASN A 25 -14.52 15.22 -15.36
C ASN A 25 -13.94 16.58 -14.92
N PRO A 26 -14.77 17.51 -14.42
CA PRO A 26 -14.41 18.90 -14.15
C PRO A 26 -13.57 19.07 -12.86
N VAL A 27 -12.92 18.02 -12.37
CA VAL A 27 -12.21 18.08 -11.09
C VAL A 27 -10.89 18.80 -11.31
N THR A 28 -10.75 19.95 -10.66
CA THR A 28 -9.50 20.71 -10.69
C THR A 28 -8.40 19.95 -9.92
N PRO A 29 -7.12 20.08 -10.31
CA PRO A 29 -6.02 19.46 -9.57
C PRO A 29 -5.97 19.88 -8.09
N GLU A 30 -6.46 21.08 -7.79
CA GLU A 30 -6.51 21.64 -6.43
C GLU A 30 -7.57 20.92 -5.58
N GLU A 31 -8.81 20.83 -6.08
CA GLU A 31 -9.88 20.05 -5.43
C GLU A 31 -9.47 18.61 -5.15
N LEU A 32 -8.77 17.98 -6.10
CA LEU A 32 -8.30 16.60 -5.93
C LEU A 32 -7.28 16.48 -4.80
N LYS A 33 -6.37 17.45 -4.65
CA LYS A 33 -5.41 17.45 -3.53
C LYS A 33 -6.13 17.59 -2.20
N GLU A 34 -7.03 18.56 -2.09
CA GLU A 34 -7.80 18.77 -0.85
C GLU A 34 -8.58 17.52 -0.45
N LYS A 35 -9.19 16.85 -1.43
CA LYS A 35 -9.94 15.61 -1.20
C LYS A 35 -9.05 14.45 -0.78
N ILE A 36 -7.88 14.31 -1.37
CA ILE A 36 -6.88 13.31 -0.95
C ILE A 36 -6.46 13.55 0.50
N VAL A 37 -6.22 14.81 0.87
CA VAL A 37 -5.81 15.21 2.22
C VAL A 37 -6.94 14.98 3.22
N SER A 38 -8.19 15.31 2.88
CA SER A 38 -9.34 15.07 3.76
C SER A 38 -9.57 13.57 4.00
N MET A 39 -9.54 12.75 2.95
CA MET A 39 -9.61 11.29 3.06
C MET A 39 -8.45 10.71 3.88
N ARG A 40 -7.27 11.32 3.78
CA ARG A 40 -6.13 10.91 4.59
C ARG A 40 -6.30 11.28 6.06
N LYS A 41 -6.81 12.47 6.37
CA LYS A 41 -7.15 12.91 7.74
C LYS A 41 -8.22 12.02 8.38
N GLN A 42 -9.11 11.44 7.59
CA GLN A 42 -10.06 10.41 8.04
C GLN A 42 -9.40 9.07 8.39
N GLY A 43 -8.09 8.92 8.18
CA GLY A 43 -7.33 7.70 8.50
C GLY A 43 -7.38 6.63 7.41
N LEU A 44 -7.85 6.97 6.20
CA LEU A 44 -7.89 6.00 5.10
C LEU A 44 -6.48 5.66 4.59
N SER A 45 -6.31 4.39 4.20
CA SER A 45 -5.06 3.91 3.62
C SER A 45 -4.90 4.39 2.17
N LYS A 46 -3.67 4.50 1.65
CA LYS A 46 -3.45 5.07 0.31
C LYS A 46 -4.08 4.21 -0.77
N ALA A 47 -4.05 2.89 -0.59
CA ALA A 47 -4.72 1.96 -1.48
C ALA A 47 -6.25 2.17 -1.49
N LEU A 48 -6.84 2.36 -0.30
CA LEU A 48 -8.28 2.57 -0.16
C LEU A 48 -8.72 3.93 -0.71
N ILE A 49 -7.93 4.99 -0.50
CA ILE A 49 -8.15 6.30 -1.12
C ILE A 49 -8.20 6.15 -2.64
N GLY A 50 -7.23 5.44 -3.24
CA GLY A 50 -7.23 5.20 -4.68
C GLY A 50 -8.41 4.38 -5.20
N GLN A 51 -9.00 3.52 -4.36
CA GLN A 51 -10.21 2.77 -4.70
C GLN A 51 -11.45 3.66 -4.64
N LYS A 52 -11.63 4.43 -3.56
CA LYS A 52 -12.75 5.38 -3.44
C LYS A 52 -12.76 6.43 -4.54
N LEU A 53 -11.60 7.01 -4.83
CA LEU A 53 -11.48 7.98 -5.93
C LEU A 53 -11.88 7.36 -7.28
N ARG A 54 -11.64 6.06 -7.49
CA ARG A 54 -12.05 5.38 -8.73
C ARG A 54 -13.54 5.07 -8.76
N ASP A 55 -14.04 4.48 -7.69
CA ASP A 55 -15.35 3.83 -7.65
C ASP A 55 -16.47 4.81 -7.29
N GLU A 56 -16.23 5.74 -6.35
CA GLU A 56 -17.22 6.73 -5.87
C GLU A 56 -17.15 8.03 -6.69
N GLU A 57 -15.94 8.51 -6.98
CA GLU A 57 -15.71 9.84 -7.57
C GLU A 57 -15.47 9.80 -9.09
N GLY A 58 -15.42 8.60 -9.68
CA GLY A 58 -15.18 8.46 -11.12
C GLY A 58 -13.80 8.94 -11.59
N ILE A 59 -12.82 9.05 -10.70
CA ILE A 59 -11.44 9.47 -11.01
C ILE A 59 -10.57 8.22 -11.26
N PRO A 60 -10.29 7.85 -12.52
CA PRO A 60 -9.61 6.59 -12.82
C PRO A 60 -8.12 6.60 -12.46
N SER A 61 -7.45 7.77 -12.50
CA SER A 61 -6.02 7.86 -12.24
C SER A 61 -5.58 9.22 -11.71
N VAL A 62 -5.23 9.26 -10.43
CA VAL A 62 -4.62 10.42 -9.75
C VAL A 62 -3.35 10.91 -10.46
N LYS A 63 -2.49 9.98 -10.90
CA LYS A 63 -1.22 10.32 -11.56
C LYS A 63 -1.40 11.07 -12.88
N ARG A 64 -2.50 10.84 -13.59
CA ARG A 64 -2.77 11.52 -14.87
C ARG A 64 -3.22 12.96 -14.66
N ILE A 65 -4.00 13.23 -13.60
CA ILE A 65 -4.51 14.56 -13.29
C ILE A 65 -3.43 15.42 -12.61
N LEU A 66 -2.78 14.89 -11.57
CA LEU A 66 -1.81 15.62 -10.75
C LEU A 66 -0.37 15.58 -11.27
N GLY A 67 -0.07 14.73 -12.25
CA GLY A 67 1.30 14.43 -12.71
C GLY A 67 2.16 13.65 -11.71
N LYS A 68 1.74 13.56 -10.44
CA LYS A 68 2.44 12.90 -9.33
C LYS A 68 1.67 11.68 -8.84
N SER A 69 2.36 10.70 -8.25
CA SER A 69 1.67 9.60 -7.58
C SER A 69 0.94 10.09 -6.34
N LEU A 70 -0.09 9.37 -5.89
CA LEU A 70 -0.78 9.63 -4.62
C LEU A 70 0.21 9.73 -3.44
N THR A 71 1.22 8.86 -3.42
CA THR A 71 2.31 8.90 -2.44
C THR A 71 3.19 10.15 -2.55
N GLY A 72 3.38 10.70 -3.75
CA GLY A 72 4.12 11.94 -3.96
C GLY A 72 3.32 13.14 -3.48
N ALA A 73 2.04 13.21 -3.83
CA ALA A 73 1.14 14.27 -3.39
C ALA A 73 1.04 14.36 -1.85
N LEU A 74 0.88 13.22 -1.18
CA LEU A 74 0.84 13.18 0.30
C LEU A 74 2.16 13.56 0.96
N LYS A 75 3.31 13.26 0.32
CA LYS A 75 4.62 13.65 0.84
C LYS A 75 4.85 15.17 0.78
N GLU A 76 4.31 15.83 -0.24
CA GLU A 76 4.41 17.29 -0.39
C GLU A 76 3.60 18.03 0.67
N GLU A 77 2.46 17.47 1.05
CA GLU A 77 1.64 17.99 2.16
C GLU A 77 2.26 17.73 3.55
N GLY A 78 3.41 17.04 3.62
CA GLY A 78 4.11 16.77 4.88
C GLY A 78 3.67 15.50 5.61
N GLU A 79 2.73 14.72 5.05
CA GLU A 79 2.31 13.44 5.60
C GLU A 79 3.38 12.36 5.36
N LYS A 80 4.38 12.33 6.24
CA LYS A 80 5.44 11.30 6.25
C LYS A 80 5.07 10.18 7.21
N GLU A 81 4.58 9.07 6.67
CA GLU A 81 4.49 7.84 7.44
C GLU A 81 5.90 7.38 7.86
N ALA A 82 6.10 7.13 9.16
CA ALA A 82 7.35 6.59 9.68
C ALA A 82 7.68 5.19 9.11
N VAL A 83 6.64 4.42 8.77
CA VAL A 83 6.74 3.08 8.21
C VAL A 83 5.87 3.01 6.95
N PRO A 84 6.39 2.50 5.81
CA PRO A 84 5.58 2.26 4.63
C PRO A 84 4.35 1.37 4.89
N GLU A 85 3.19 1.74 4.32
CA GLU A 85 1.90 1.03 4.46
C GLU A 85 1.99 -0.48 4.19
N ASP A 86 2.74 -0.89 3.17
CA ASP A 86 2.92 -2.30 2.81
C ASP A 86 3.67 -3.10 3.89
N LEU A 87 4.67 -2.49 4.51
CA LEU A 87 5.42 -3.08 5.61
C LEU A 87 4.56 -3.14 6.88
N ALA A 88 3.84 -2.06 7.20
CA ALA A 88 2.90 -2.02 8.32
C ALA A 88 1.84 -3.13 8.22
N ASN A 89 1.23 -3.30 7.04
CA ASN A 89 0.24 -4.34 6.79
C ASN A 89 0.79 -5.76 7.03
N LEU A 90 2.06 -6.02 6.69
CA LEU A 90 2.69 -7.32 6.95
C LEU A 90 2.99 -7.53 8.43
N ILE A 91 3.37 -6.49 9.16
CA ILE A 91 3.58 -6.55 10.61
C ILE A 91 2.26 -6.85 11.32
N SER A 92 1.18 -6.14 10.97
CA SER A 92 -0.15 -6.43 11.52
C SER A 92 -0.60 -7.86 11.19
N LYS A 93 -0.30 -8.36 9.97
CA LYS A 93 -0.57 -9.76 9.62
C LYS A 93 0.25 -10.74 10.47
N LYS A 94 1.52 -10.44 10.72
CA LYS A 94 2.40 -11.25 11.59
C LYS A 94 1.82 -11.34 13.00
N GLN A 95 1.43 -10.21 13.59
CA GLN A 95 0.80 -10.15 14.91
C GLN A 95 -0.48 -10.99 14.97
N ARG A 96 -1.37 -10.89 13.97
CA ARG A 96 -2.57 -11.74 13.91
C ARG A 96 -2.25 -13.24 13.90
N ILE A 97 -1.20 -13.66 13.18
CA ILE A 97 -0.77 -15.06 13.15
C ILE A 97 -0.18 -15.47 14.50
N GLN A 98 0.56 -14.59 15.18
CA GLN A 98 1.09 -14.86 16.52
C GLN A 98 -0.03 -15.06 17.53
N ASN A 99 -1.00 -14.14 17.58
CA ASN A 99 -2.16 -14.24 18.48
C ASN A 99 -2.97 -15.52 18.24
N HIS A 100 -3.12 -15.94 16.98
CA HIS A 100 -3.76 -17.23 16.65
C HIS A 100 -2.95 -18.44 17.17
N LEU A 101 -1.63 -18.41 17.02
CA LEU A 101 -0.75 -19.48 17.47
C LEU A 101 -0.62 -19.58 18.99
N GLU A 102 -0.82 -18.47 19.72
CA GLU A 102 -0.91 -18.47 21.18
C GLU A 102 -2.11 -19.29 21.66
N GLN A 103 -3.26 -19.18 20.98
CA GLN A 103 -4.46 -19.96 21.29
C GLN A 103 -4.36 -21.39 20.75
N HIS A 104 -3.71 -21.58 19.59
CA HIS A 104 -3.63 -22.86 18.89
C HIS A 104 -2.18 -23.25 18.56
N PRO A 105 -1.37 -23.64 19.56
CA PRO A 105 0.06 -23.89 19.38
C PRO A 105 0.38 -25.13 18.54
N LYS A 106 -0.59 -26.01 18.27
CA LYS A 106 -0.43 -27.22 17.45
C LYS A 106 -0.66 -26.98 15.95
N ASP A 107 -1.08 -25.78 15.54
CA ASP A 107 -1.30 -25.43 14.13
C ASP A 107 0.03 -25.24 13.39
N ASN A 108 0.50 -26.32 12.75
CA ASN A 108 1.74 -26.34 12.00
C ASN A 108 1.67 -25.57 10.66
N ASP A 109 0.47 -25.36 10.09
CA ASP A 109 0.35 -24.58 8.85
C ASP A 109 0.51 -23.09 9.13
N SER A 110 -0.14 -22.60 10.19
CA SER A 110 0.02 -21.22 10.65
C SER A 110 1.47 -20.92 11.07
N LYS A 111 2.18 -21.87 11.71
CA LYS A 111 3.63 -21.73 11.98
C LYS A 111 4.45 -21.54 10.70
N LYS A 112 4.18 -22.34 9.65
CA LYS A 112 4.83 -22.16 8.33
C LYS A 112 4.46 -20.80 7.71
N GLY A 113 3.21 -20.38 7.87
CA GLY A 113 2.70 -19.07 7.46
C GLY A 113 3.43 -17.90 8.15
N LEU A 114 3.70 -18.03 9.45
CA LEU A 114 4.46 -17.07 10.24
C LEU A 114 5.88 -16.90 9.69
N VAL A 115 6.61 -18.00 9.50
CA VAL A 115 7.98 -18.00 8.94
C VAL A 115 8.02 -17.36 7.55
N ARG A 116 7.03 -17.65 6.69
CA ARG A 116 6.91 -17.05 5.34
C ARG A 116 6.67 -15.54 5.42
N THR A 117 5.82 -15.10 6.34
CA THR A 117 5.48 -13.68 6.55
C THR A 117 6.68 -12.92 7.08
N ASP A 118 7.38 -13.47 8.09
CA ASP A 118 8.60 -12.91 8.66
C ASP A 118 9.71 -12.79 7.60
N SER A 119 9.91 -13.83 6.80
CA SER A 119 10.85 -13.81 5.67
C SER A 119 10.51 -12.72 4.63
N LYS A 120 9.21 -12.42 4.43
CA LYS A 120 8.78 -11.34 3.52
C LYS A 120 9.06 -9.97 4.13
N ILE A 121 8.77 -9.78 5.43
CA ILE A 121 9.08 -8.55 6.18
C ILE A 121 10.58 -8.25 6.09
N ARG A 122 11.45 -9.23 6.39
CA ARG A 122 12.91 -9.07 6.29
C ARG A 122 13.37 -8.63 4.91
N ARG A 123 12.78 -9.18 3.84
CA ARG A 123 13.11 -8.80 2.45
C ARG A 123 12.69 -7.37 2.12
N LEU A 124 11.51 -6.93 2.54
CA LEU A 124 11.04 -5.56 2.33
C LEU A 124 11.82 -4.56 3.17
N MET A 125 12.11 -4.89 4.42
CA MET A 125 12.95 -4.07 5.29
C MET A 125 14.33 -3.85 4.66
N LYS A 126 14.97 -4.90 4.11
CA LYS A 126 16.25 -4.77 3.38
C LYS A 126 16.16 -3.80 2.20
N TYR A 127 15.06 -3.86 1.44
CA TYR A 127 14.80 -2.94 0.34
C TYR A 127 14.68 -1.49 0.84
N TYR A 128 13.78 -1.23 1.79
CA TYR A 128 13.54 0.14 2.28
C TYR A 128 14.72 0.76 3.01
N LYS A 129 15.55 -0.04 3.69
CA LYS A 129 16.84 0.41 4.25
C LYS A 129 17.82 0.85 3.16
N ARG A 130 17.92 0.07 2.08
CA ARG A 130 18.79 0.39 0.94
C ARG A 130 18.35 1.67 0.21
N GLU A 131 17.04 1.89 0.07
CA GLU A 131 16.50 3.10 -0.56
C GLU A 131 16.52 4.33 0.37
N GLY A 132 17.01 4.20 1.62
CA GLY A 132 17.07 5.30 2.59
C GLY A 132 15.70 5.75 3.12
N ILE A 133 14.64 4.99 2.88
CA ILE A 133 13.29 5.29 3.36
C ILE A 133 13.16 4.94 4.85
N LEU A 134 13.80 3.85 5.28
CA LEU A 134 13.86 3.45 6.69
C LEU A 134 15.26 3.65 7.25
N PRO A 135 15.39 4.04 8.54
CA PRO A 135 16.67 4.08 9.23
C PRO A 135 17.37 2.71 9.21
N GLN A 136 18.70 2.71 9.14
CA GLN A 136 19.49 1.48 9.07
C GLN A 136 19.30 0.59 10.32
N ASN A 137 19.11 1.21 11.48
CA ASN A 137 18.90 0.54 12.76
C ASN A 137 17.44 0.17 13.03
N TRP A 138 16.54 0.42 12.07
CA TRP A 138 15.12 0.12 12.25
C TRP A 138 14.88 -1.38 12.37
N GLN A 139 14.10 -1.80 13.36
CA GLN A 139 13.70 -3.19 13.57
C GLN A 139 12.18 -3.26 13.76
N PRO A 140 11.51 -4.29 13.21
CA PRO A 140 10.10 -4.51 13.45
C PRO A 140 9.91 -5.08 14.86
N SER A 141 9.34 -4.28 15.76
CA SER A 141 8.83 -4.73 17.07
C SER A 141 7.60 -5.62 16.91
#